data_AF-A0A624U6F6-F1
#
_entry.id   AF-A0A624U6F6-F1
#
_cell.length_a   1.000
_cell.length_b   1.000
_cell.length_c   1.000
_cell.angle_alpha   90.00
_cell.angle_beta   90.00
_cell.angle_gamma   90.00
#
_symmetry.space_group_name_H-M   'P 1'
#
loop_
_entity.id
_entity.type
_entity.pdbx_description
1 polymer ?
#
loop_
_entity_poly.entity_id
_entity_poly.type
_entity_poly.pdbx_seq_one_letter_code
_entity_poly.pdbx_strand_id
1 'polypeptide(L)'
;MTGNLTLRSDERMHFIIQNADGSARAYFYKDKGGDGVRLSNGVDGGGDFLFGKDGEFYSPSHIHAGGAVLNANGDTYGSVWGNQYISAWLSNNFASRDNNINTRATWDWVNQNFITNVRYSAERQVGAAGVWTYHSNTVLTGFNNVDGDFSAETLFWSEIQILKNGAWLTIGR
;
A
#
# COMPACT_ATOMS: atom_id res chain seq x y z
N MET A 1 -60.77 -3.77 6.99
CA MET A 1 -60.50 -4.15 8.40
C MET A 1 -59.16 -3.52 8.76
N THR A 2 -59.14 -2.45 9.54
CA THR A 2 -57.89 -1.84 10.03
C THR A 2 -57.71 -2.30 11.48
N GLY A 3 -56.77 -3.22 11.71
CA GLY A 3 -56.58 -3.86 13.02
C GLY A 3 -55.10 -3.97 13.35
N ASN A 4 -54.71 -3.37 14.47
CA ASN A 4 -53.39 -3.57 15.08
C ASN A 4 -53.48 -4.71 16.11
N LEU A 5 -52.43 -5.52 16.22
CA LEU A 5 -52.23 -6.42 17.36
C LEU A 5 -51.34 -5.72 18.37
N THR A 6 -51.89 -5.37 19.54
CA THR A 6 -51.17 -4.68 20.61
C THR A 6 -50.98 -5.60 21.82
N LEU A 7 -49.73 -5.74 22.26
CA LEU A 7 -49.36 -6.37 23.53
C LEU A 7 -48.92 -5.27 24.51
N ARG A 8 -49.35 -5.35 25.78
CA ARG A 8 -49.03 -4.33 26.79
C ARG A 8 -48.53 -4.98 28.07
N SER A 9 -47.24 -4.80 28.36
CA SER A 9 -46.60 -5.10 29.64
C SER A 9 -45.33 -4.26 29.75
N ASP A 10 -44.87 -4.04 30.98
CA ASP A 10 -43.52 -3.55 31.25
C ASP A 10 -42.50 -4.69 31.24
N GLU A 11 -42.96 -5.93 31.43
CA GLU A 11 -42.17 -7.15 31.27
C GLU A 11 -42.01 -7.49 29.78
N ARG A 12 -41.06 -8.39 29.50
CA ARG A 12 -40.82 -8.87 28.14
C ARG A 12 -42.05 -9.57 27.59
N MET A 13 -42.56 -9.06 26.48
CA MET A 13 -43.60 -9.70 25.69
C MET A 13 -42.98 -10.29 24.43
N HIS A 14 -43.41 -11.49 24.08
CA HIS A 14 -42.96 -12.19 22.89
C HIS A 14 -44.12 -12.45 21.93
N PHE A 15 -43.82 -12.42 20.64
CA PHE A 15 -44.50 -13.27 19.67
C PHE A 15 -43.70 -14.58 19.57
N ILE A 16 -44.32 -15.74 19.85
CA ILE A 16 -43.63 -17.04 19.92
C ILE A 16 -44.26 -18.03 18.95
N ILE A 17 -43.42 -18.75 18.21
CA ILE A 17 -43.78 -20.00 17.55
C ILE A 17 -43.21 -21.13 18.40
N GLN A 18 -44.06 -22.05 18.86
CA GLN A 18 -43.66 -23.14 19.77
C GLN A 18 -43.76 -24.51 19.10
N ASN A 19 -42.87 -25.40 19.53
CA ASN A 19 -42.99 -26.83 19.33
C ASN A 19 -44.15 -27.41 20.17
N ALA A 20 -44.60 -28.61 19.83
CA ALA A 20 -45.67 -29.29 20.57
C ALA A 20 -45.29 -29.63 22.02
N ASP A 21 -43.99 -29.76 22.31
CA ASP A 21 -43.45 -29.98 23.65
C ASP A 21 -43.32 -28.70 24.50
N GLY A 22 -43.74 -27.54 23.95
CA GLY A 22 -43.70 -26.25 24.61
C GLY A 22 -42.38 -25.47 24.42
N SER A 23 -41.34 -26.08 23.84
CA SER A 23 -40.10 -25.37 23.54
C SER A 23 -40.30 -24.31 22.45
N ALA A 24 -39.60 -23.18 22.55
CA ALA A 24 -39.72 -22.11 21.57
C ALA A 24 -38.93 -22.45 20.30
N ARG A 25 -39.60 -22.43 19.14
CA ARG A 25 -38.99 -22.59 17.81
C ARG A 25 -38.56 -21.25 17.21
N ALA A 26 -39.28 -20.19 17.54
CA ALA A 26 -38.87 -18.83 17.22
C ALA A 26 -39.50 -17.86 18.20
N TYR A 27 -38.84 -16.74 18.47
CA TYR A 27 -39.44 -15.63 19.19
C TYR A 27 -38.96 -14.27 18.69
N PHE A 28 -39.88 -13.31 18.72
CA PHE A 28 -39.63 -11.90 18.42
C PHE A 28 -40.04 -11.05 19.62
N TYR A 29 -39.15 -10.18 20.08
CA TYR A 29 -39.36 -9.42 21.32
C TYR A 29 -38.52 -8.15 21.40
N LYS A 30 -38.87 -7.31 22.38
CA LYS A 30 -38.13 -6.12 22.80
C LYS A 30 -38.26 -5.99 24.31
N ASP A 31 -37.14 -5.78 25.00
CA ASP A 31 -37.16 -5.40 26.41
C ASP A 31 -37.36 -3.90 26.59
N LYS A 32 -38.13 -3.54 27.62
CA LYS A 32 -38.20 -2.17 28.14
C LYS A 32 -36.80 -1.76 28.61
N GLY A 33 -36.26 -0.70 28.01
CA GLY A 33 -34.89 -0.22 28.30
C GLY A 33 -33.75 -1.06 27.71
N GLY A 34 -34.04 -2.22 27.09
CA GLY A 34 -33.02 -3.09 26.49
C GLY A 34 -32.38 -2.54 25.21
N ASP A 35 -31.43 -3.28 24.67
CA ASP A 35 -30.55 -2.89 23.56
C ASP A 35 -31.24 -2.71 22.21
N GLY A 36 -32.29 -3.48 21.91
CA GLY A 36 -32.98 -3.36 20.64
C GLY A 36 -34.04 -4.43 20.46
N VAL A 37 -34.54 -4.54 19.23
CA VAL A 37 -35.53 -5.55 18.82
C VAL A 37 -34.79 -6.83 18.46
N ARG A 38 -35.25 -7.96 19.00
CA ARG A 38 -34.58 -9.24 18.86
C ARG A 38 -35.43 -10.26 18.13
N LEU A 39 -34.78 -11.03 17.26
CA LEU A 39 -35.36 -12.15 16.53
C LEU A 39 -34.50 -13.40 16.77
N SER A 40 -35.13 -14.48 17.21
CA SER A 40 -34.46 -15.73 17.57
C SER A 40 -35.05 -16.92 16.84
N ASN A 41 -34.19 -17.88 16.50
CA ASN A 41 -34.58 -19.21 16.04
C ASN A 41 -34.81 -20.21 17.20
N GLY A 42 -35.06 -19.69 18.41
CA GLY A 42 -35.50 -20.52 19.52
C GLY A 42 -34.43 -21.51 19.98
N VAL A 43 -34.87 -22.71 20.36
CA VAL A 43 -34.00 -23.79 20.84
C VAL A 43 -33.05 -24.34 19.78
N ASP A 44 -33.38 -24.19 18.50
CA ASP A 44 -32.58 -24.65 17.36
C ASP A 44 -31.62 -23.55 16.83
N GLY A 45 -31.62 -22.37 17.45
CA GLY A 45 -30.87 -21.20 17.01
C GLY A 45 -29.44 -21.10 17.56
N GLY A 46 -28.56 -20.44 16.80
CA GLY A 46 -27.19 -20.11 17.21
C GLY A 46 -27.01 -18.76 17.91
N GLY A 47 -28.11 -18.10 18.29
CA GLY A 47 -28.13 -16.76 18.86
C GLY A 47 -29.26 -15.89 18.30
N ASP A 48 -29.40 -14.69 18.86
CA ASP A 48 -30.42 -13.72 18.44
C ASP A 48 -29.84 -12.72 17.44
N PHE A 49 -30.60 -12.43 16.39
CA PHE A 49 -30.39 -11.24 15.58
C PHE A 49 -30.93 -10.03 16.34
N LEU A 50 -30.18 -8.94 16.36
CA LEU A 50 -30.53 -7.70 17.07
C LEU A 50 -30.56 -6.53 16.08
N PHE A 51 -31.70 -5.85 16.04
CA PHE A 51 -31.82 -4.50 15.48
C PHE A 51 -31.68 -3.52 16.65
N GLY A 52 -30.47 -2.99 16.82
CA GLY A 52 -30.07 -2.14 17.93
C GLY A 52 -30.78 -0.79 17.93
N LYS A 53 -31.05 -0.25 19.12
CA LYS A 53 -31.67 1.09 19.28
C LYS A 53 -30.77 2.23 18.81
N ASP A 54 -29.48 1.95 18.68
CA ASP A 54 -28.43 2.79 18.10
C ASP A 54 -28.39 2.75 16.57
N GLY A 55 -29.23 1.94 15.93
CA GLY A 55 -29.29 1.79 14.48
C GLY A 55 -28.39 0.68 13.94
N GLU A 56 -27.75 -0.11 14.80
CA GLU A 56 -26.92 -1.22 14.39
C GLU A 56 -27.74 -2.48 14.05
N PHE A 57 -27.18 -3.33 13.19
CA PHE A 57 -27.65 -4.69 13.01
C PHE A 57 -26.56 -5.66 13.46
N TYR A 58 -26.89 -6.51 14.42
CA TYR A 58 -25.99 -7.55 14.91
C TYR A 58 -26.49 -8.93 14.47
N SER A 59 -25.61 -9.65 13.79
CA SER A 59 -25.75 -11.07 13.46
C SER A 59 -24.84 -11.87 14.39
N PRO A 60 -25.32 -12.96 15.01
CA PRO A 60 -24.49 -13.81 15.88
C PRO A 60 -23.40 -14.58 15.12
N SER A 61 -23.43 -14.55 13.79
CA SER A 61 -22.42 -15.16 12.92
C SER A 61 -22.23 -14.31 11.66
N HIS A 62 -21.66 -14.90 10.61
CA HIS A 62 -21.42 -14.24 9.34
C HIS A 62 -22.69 -13.67 8.69
N ILE A 63 -22.52 -12.63 7.88
CA ILE A 63 -23.58 -12.01 7.09
C ILE A 63 -23.39 -12.40 5.62
N HIS A 64 -24.42 -12.97 5.00
CA HIS A 64 -24.44 -13.28 3.57
C HIS A 64 -25.08 -12.13 2.79
N ALA A 65 -24.42 -11.65 1.73
CA ALA A 65 -24.93 -10.65 0.79
C ALA A 65 -24.80 -11.21 -0.64
N GLY A 66 -25.83 -11.95 -1.08
CA GLY A 66 -25.73 -12.77 -2.28
C GLY A 66 -24.67 -13.87 -2.08
N GLY A 67 -23.72 -13.96 -3.01
CA GLY A 67 -22.57 -14.89 -2.90
C GLY A 67 -21.40 -14.39 -2.05
N ALA A 68 -21.48 -13.15 -1.53
CA ALA A 68 -20.44 -12.58 -0.66
C ALA A 68 -20.74 -12.85 0.81
N VAL A 69 -19.68 -12.95 1.62
CA VAL A 69 -19.79 -13.23 3.06
C VAL A 69 -18.94 -12.23 3.84
N LEU A 70 -19.54 -11.52 4.80
CA LEU A 70 -18.81 -10.86 5.88
C LEU A 70 -18.66 -11.85 7.03
N ASN A 71 -17.43 -12.29 7.27
CA ASN A 71 -17.11 -13.26 8.30
C ASN A 71 -17.03 -12.59 9.69
N ALA A 72 -17.22 -13.38 10.75
CA ALA A 72 -17.22 -12.90 12.13
C ALA A 72 -15.86 -12.34 12.57
N ASN A 73 -14.76 -12.71 11.91
CA ASN A 73 -13.42 -12.17 12.15
C ASN A 73 -13.13 -10.88 11.36
N GLY A 74 -14.11 -10.33 10.64
CA GLY A 74 -13.97 -9.13 9.81
C GLY A 74 -13.44 -9.38 8.39
N ASP A 75 -13.12 -10.63 8.05
CA ASP A 75 -12.72 -10.99 6.70
C ASP A 75 -13.92 -11.02 5.75
N THR A 76 -13.69 -10.75 4.46
CA THR A 76 -14.76 -10.74 3.46
C THR A 76 -14.44 -11.71 2.33
N TYR A 77 -15.37 -12.64 2.06
CA TYR A 77 -15.30 -13.54 0.91
C TYR A 77 -16.13 -12.99 -0.24
N GLY A 78 -15.64 -13.10 -1.46
CA GLY A 78 -16.43 -12.75 -2.64
C GLY A 78 -15.74 -13.02 -3.96
N SER A 79 -16.52 -13.00 -5.04
CA SER A 79 -16.01 -13.17 -6.41
C SER A 79 -15.09 -12.04 -6.86
N VAL A 80 -15.26 -10.82 -6.33
CA VAL A 80 -14.36 -9.69 -6.58
C VAL A 80 -12.93 -9.96 -6.09
N TRP A 81 -12.77 -10.82 -5.08
CA TRP A 81 -11.48 -11.27 -4.56
C TRP A 81 -10.99 -12.55 -5.23
N GLY A 82 -11.67 -13.04 -6.28
CA GLY A 82 -11.33 -14.30 -6.95
C GLY A 82 -11.91 -15.55 -6.27
N ASN A 83 -13.09 -15.44 -5.64
CA ASN A 83 -13.74 -16.52 -4.89
C ASN A 83 -12.87 -17.00 -3.71
N GLN A 84 -12.33 -16.04 -2.97
CA GLN A 84 -11.54 -16.26 -1.76
C GLN A 84 -11.77 -15.10 -0.78
N TYR A 85 -11.20 -15.22 0.41
CA TYR A 85 -11.18 -14.16 1.40
C TYR A 85 -10.21 -13.03 1.00
N ILE A 86 -10.56 -11.78 1.34
CA ILE A 86 -9.74 -10.60 1.03
C ILE A 86 -8.35 -10.71 1.67
N SER A 87 -8.23 -11.29 2.87
CA SER A 87 -6.95 -11.52 3.53
C SER A 87 -5.99 -12.39 2.69
N ALA A 88 -6.50 -13.49 2.12
CA ALA A 88 -5.75 -14.37 1.24
C ALA A 88 -5.39 -13.68 -0.09
N TRP A 89 -6.33 -12.90 -0.64
CA TRP A 89 -6.09 -12.16 -1.88
C TRP A 89 -4.97 -11.12 -1.70
N LEU A 90 -5.00 -10.36 -0.61
CA LEU A 90 -3.96 -9.39 -0.26
C LEU A 90 -2.60 -10.06 -0.07
N SER A 91 -2.57 -11.17 0.66
CA SER A 91 -1.35 -11.92 0.94
C SER A 91 -0.68 -12.41 -0.36
N ASN A 92 -1.48 -12.98 -1.27
CA ASN A 92 -0.98 -13.45 -2.57
C ASN A 92 -0.46 -12.30 -3.45
N ASN A 93 -1.20 -11.19 -3.52
CA ASN A 93 -0.80 -10.04 -4.33
C ASN A 93 0.46 -9.34 -3.78
N PHE A 94 0.57 -9.20 -2.46
CA PHE A 94 1.76 -8.62 -1.84
C PHE A 94 2.98 -9.53 -1.99
N ALA A 95 2.83 -10.84 -1.82
CA ALA A 95 3.91 -11.79 -2.08
C ALA A 95 4.39 -11.72 -3.55
N SER A 96 3.46 -11.63 -4.51
CA SER A 96 3.82 -11.47 -5.94
C SER A 96 4.59 -10.18 -6.20
N ARG A 97 4.12 -9.06 -5.64
CA ARG A 97 4.80 -7.77 -5.75
C ARG A 97 6.21 -7.83 -5.14
N ASP A 98 6.34 -8.39 -3.95
CA ASP A 98 7.59 -8.42 -3.20
C ASP A 98 8.62 -9.33 -3.91
N ASN A 99 8.21 -10.46 -4.46
CA ASN A 99 9.06 -11.31 -5.31
C ASN A 99 9.61 -10.54 -6.52
N ASN A 100 8.76 -9.78 -7.22
CA ASN A 100 9.17 -8.96 -8.36
C ASN A 100 10.11 -7.79 -7.98
N ILE A 101 10.03 -7.29 -6.74
CA ILE A 101 10.95 -6.28 -6.23
C ILE A 101 12.29 -6.91 -5.85
N ASN A 102 12.26 -8.08 -5.21
CA ASN A 102 13.45 -8.80 -4.78
C ASN A 102 14.33 -9.28 -5.96
N THR A 103 13.76 -9.40 -7.16
CA THR A 103 14.55 -9.68 -8.38
C THR A 103 15.25 -8.45 -8.97
N ARG A 104 15.00 -7.24 -8.47
CA ARG A 104 15.64 -6.02 -8.95
C ARG A 104 16.96 -5.79 -8.23
N ALA A 105 17.93 -5.19 -8.92
CA ALA A 105 19.16 -4.76 -8.28
C ALA A 105 18.87 -3.70 -7.20
N THR A 106 19.52 -3.83 -6.04
CA THR A 106 19.40 -2.83 -4.96
C THR A 106 20.13 -1.55 -5.35
N TRP A 107 19.73 -0.42 -4.74
CA TRP A 107 20.39 0.86 -4.95
C TRP A 107 21.88 0.80 -4.60
N ASP A 108 22.23 0.11 -3.51
CA ASP A 108 23.63 -0.13 -3.11
C ASP A 108 24.42 -0.88 -4.18
N TRP A 109 23.85 -1.98 -4.71
CA TRP A 109 24.50 -2.76 -5.76
C TRP A 109 24.69 -1.93 -7.03
N VAL A 110 23.69 -1.14 -7.44
CA VAL A 110 23.77 -0.26 -8.61
C VAL A 110 24.87 0.78 -8.43
N ASN A 111 24.95 1.46 -7.29
CA ASN A 111 25.98 2.46 -7.05
C ASN A 111 27.39 1.88 -7.00
N GLN A 112 27.53 0.66 -6.50
CA GLN A 112 28.82 -0.01 -6.44
C GLN A 112 29.29 -0.46 -7.82
N ASN A 113 28.38 -0.97 -8.67
CA ASN A 113 28.75 -1.64 -9.91
C ASN A 113 28.70 -0.73 -11.13
N PHE A 114 27.88 0.32 -11.13
CA PHE A 114 27.72 1.23 -12.26
C PHE A 114 28.22 2.65 -11.96
N ILE A 115 28.55 3.35 -13.04
CA ILE A 115 28.74 4.80 -13.03
C ILE A 115 27.35 5.44 -13.03
N THR A 116 27.06 6.27 -12.05
CA THR A 116 25.74 6.90 -11.90
C THR A 116 25.70 8.34 -12.37
N ASN A 117 26.86 8.95 -12.63
CA ASN A 117 26.98 10.31 -13.18
C ASN A 117 28.35 10.54 -13.82
N VAL A 118 28.46 11.53 -14.71
CA VAL A 118 29.70 11.96 -15.39
C VAL A 118 29.75 13.49 -15.41
N ARG A 119 30.91 14.08 -15.14
CA ARG A 119 31.13 15.54 -15.21
C ARG A 119 32.58 15.88 -15.60
N TYR A 120 32.83 17.16 -15.85
CA TYR A 120 34.19 17.71 -15.82
C TYR A 120 34.55 18.20 -14.42
N SER A 121 35.83 18.11 -14.05
CA SER A 121 36.37 18.78 -12.86
C SER A 121 36.25 20.30 -12.97
N ALA A 122 36.59 21.00 -11.88
CA ALA A 122 36.93 22.40 -11.98
C ALA A 122 38.06 22.60 -13.00
N GLU A 123 37.99 23.71 -13.72
CA GLU A 123 38.90 24.03 -14.81
C GLU A 123 40.27 24.47 -14.27
N ARG A 124 41.35 24.01 -14.91
CA ARG A 124 42.73 24.37 -14.56
C ARG A 124 43.40 25.13 -15.71
N GLN A 125 43.92 26.30 -15.37
CA GLN A 125 44.71 27.13 -16.27
C GLN A 125 46.13 26.58 -16.45
N VAL A 126 46.60 26.50 -17.68
CA VAL A 126 47.98 26.16 -18.05
C VAL A 126 48.45 27.20 -19.08
N GLY A 127 49.66 27.75 -18.91
CA GLY A 127 50.24 28.65 -19.92
C GLY A 127 50.39 27.94 -21.27
N ALA A 128 50.20 28.65 -22.37
CA ALA A 128 50.24 28.05 -23.72
C ALA A 128 51.65 28.03 -24.33
N ALA A 129 52.58 28.83 -23.81
CA ALA A 129 53.95 28.92 -24.32
C ALA A 129 54.69 27.58 -24.19
N GLY A 130 55.16 27.04 -25.32
CA GLY A 130 55.93 25.80 -25.37
C GLY A 130 55.12 24.51 -25.16
N VAL A 131 53.79 24.59 -25.12
CA VAL A 131 52.92 23.40 -25.05
C VAL A 131 52.74 22.82 -26.45
N TRP A 132 53.59 21.86 -26.80
CA TRP A 132 53.53 21.14 -28.09
C TRP A 132 52.58 19.94 -28.03
N THR A 133 52.39 19.36 -26.85
CA THR A 133 51.37 18.34 -26.61
C THR A 133 51.07 18.20 -25.13
N TYR A 134 49.81 17.92 -24.80
CA TYR A 134 49.36 17.65 -23.42
C TYR A 134 48.72 16.25 -23.38
N HIS A 135 49.35 15.29 -22.70
CA HIS A 135 49.02 13.85 -22.76
C HIS A 135 48.54 13.29 -21.41
N SER A 136 47.66 14.02 -20.71
CA SER A 136 46.99 13.51 -19.50
C SER A 136 45.53 13.16 -19.79
N ASN A 137 44.81 12.57 -18.84
CA ASN A 137 43.37 12.28 -18.95
C ASN A 137 42.52 13.54 -18.75
N THR A 138 42.84 14.57 -19.52
CA THR A 138 42.23 15.89 -19.48
C THR A 138 41.76 16.28 -20.86
N VAL A 139 40.67 17.03 -20.92
CA VAL A 139 40.18 17.66 -22.15
C VAL A 139 40.49 19.15 -22.12
N LEU A 140 40.79 19.73 -23.28
CA LEU A 140 40.87 21.18 -23.44
C LEU A 140 39.45 21.74 -23.35
N THR A 141 39.19 22.65 -22.43
CA THR A 141 37.87 23.26 -22.20
C THR A 141 37.81 24.72 -22.59
N GLY A 142 38.95 25.37 -22.83
CA GLY A 142 39.02 26.75 -23.30
C GLY A 142 40.43 27.21 -23.61
N PHE A 143 40.54 28.43 -24.14
CA PHE A 143 41.79 29.16 -24.29
C PHE A 143 41.51 30.67 -24.25
N ASN A 144 42.53 31.47 -23.95
CA ASN A 144 42.49 32.93 -24.11
C ASN A 144 43.56 33.36 -25.12
N ASN A 145 43.16 34.30 -25.97
CA ASN A 145 44.06 35.21 -26.68
C ASN A 145 43.82 36.64 -26.14
N VAL A 146 44.86 37.30 -25.64
CA VAL A 146 44.79 38.60 -24.95
C VAL A 146 45.34 39.74 -25.81
N ASP A 147 46.13 39.45 -26.85
CA ASP A 147 46.81 40.45 -27.68
C ASP A 147 46.35 40.50 -29.15
N GLY A 148 45.36 39.67 -29.51
CA GLY A 148 44.71 39.65 -30.81
C GLY A 148 45.54 39.01 -31.93
N ASP A 149 46.62 38.30 -31.58
CA ASP A 149 47.43 37.59 -32.55
C ASP A 149 46.79 36.23 -32.97
N PHE A 150 47.56 35.33 -33.59
CA PHE A 150 47.09 34.00 -34.00
C PHE A 150 47.56 32.86 -33.09
N SER A 151 48.04 33.20 -31.89
CA SER A 151 48.50 32.24 -30.89
C SER A 151 47.52 32.19 -29.71
N ALA A 152 47.64 31.17 -28.87
CA ALA A 152 46.96 31.17 -27.58
C ALA A 152 48.03 31.49 -26.54
N GLU A 153 47.72 32.26 -25.50
CA GLU A 153 48.65 32.52 -24.39
C GLU A 153 48.27 31.72 -23.15
N THR A 154 47.00 31.33 -23.03
CA THR A 154 46.50 30.46 -21.96
C THR A 154 45.61 29.37 -22.50
N LEU A 155 45.79 28.14 -21.99
CA LEU A 155 44.94 26.99 -22.24
C LEU A 155 44.24 26.57 -20.94
N PHE A 156 42.99 26.14 -21.04
CA PHE A 156 42.21 25.66 -19.92
C PHE A 156 41.87 24.19 -20.11
N TRP A 157 42.04 23.40 -19.05
CA TRP A 157 41.88 21.96 -19.09
C TRP A 157 41.07 21.45 -17.91
N SER A 158 40.23 20.45 -18.15
CA SER A 158 39.49 19.74 -17.09
C SER A 158 39.68 18.24 -17.21
N GLU A 159 39.63 17.54 -16.08
CA GLU A 159 39.61 16.08 -16.02
C GLU A 159 38.17 15.57 -16.18
N ILE A 160 37.98 14.42 -16.83
CA ILE A 160 36.67 13.74 -16.83
C ILE A 160 36.52 12.99 -15.50
N GLN A 161 35.42 13.24 -14.79
CA GLN A 161 35.09 12.60 -13.52
C GLN A 161 33.82 11.76 -13.65
N ILE A 162 33.80 10.61 -12.98
CA ILE A 162 32.66 9.69 -12.89
C ILE A 162 32.22 9.55 -11.43
N LEU A 163 30.92 9.47 -11.18
CA LEU A 163 30.38 9.15 -9.86
C LEU A 163 30.20 7.64 -9.75
N LYS A 164 30.91 7.03 -8.81
CA LYS A 164 30.79 5.60 -8.50
C LYS A 164 30.85 5.42 -6.98
N ASN A 165 29.93 4.63 -6.45
CA ASN A 165 29.84 4.34 -5.01
C ASN A 165 29.83 5.61 -4.13
N GLY A 166 29.13 6.65 -4.58
CA GLY A 166 29.05 7.93 -3.86
C GLY A 166 30.30 8.83 -3.95
N ALA A 167 31.36 8.41 -4.64
CA ALA A 167 32.59 9.17 -4.80
C ALA A 167 32.82 9.61 -6.26
N TRP A 168 33.30 10.84 -6.44
CA TRP A 168 33.78 11.31 -7.74
C TRP A 168 35.21 10.83 -7.97
N LEU A 169 35.42 10.11 -9.07
CA LEU A 169 36.71 9.56 -9.48
C LEU A 169 37.12 10.19 -10.81
N THR A 170 38.38 10.62 -10.94
CA THR A 170 38.95 11.05 -12.22
C THR A 170 39.28 9.82 -13.07
N ILE A 171 38.85 9.80 -14.34
CA ILE A 171 39.16 8.72 -15.27
C ILE A 171 40.67 8.72 -15.60
N GLY A 172 41.30 7.55 -15.50
CA GLY A 172 42.67 7.31 -15.98
C GLY A 172 43.82 7.58 -14.99
N ARG A 173 43.52 7.73 -13.70
CA ARG A 173 44.51 7.47 -12.63
C ARG A 173 44.35 6.07 -12.06
#